data_AF-A0A1J5P7X6-F1
#
_entry.id   AF-A0A1J5P7X6-F1
#
_cell.length_a   1.000
_cell.length_b   1.000
_cell.length_c   1.000
_cell.angle_alpha   90.00
_cell.angle_beta   90.00
_cell.angle_gamma   90.00
#
_symmetry.space_group_name_H-M   'P 1'
#
loop_
_entity.id
_entity.type
_entity.pdbx_description
1 polymer ?
#
loop_
_entity_poly.entity_id
_entity_poly.type
_entity_poly.pdbx_seq_one_letter_code
_entity_poly.pdbx_strand_id
1 'polypeptide(L)'
;MHVESELANIGCRLNIALEIDGVSAILDLVADGAGSAVLSRNAVSSSIRPSAFSVRTITAPVLRTKVSMATSSLRPATLTQQTTMALLHRITQQTVSSGYVSRSAAA
;
A
#
# COMPACT_ATOMS: atom_id res chain seq x y z
N MET A 1 4.66 14.54 0.98
CA MET A 1 4.17 13.16 0.84
C MET A 1 5.37 12.21 0.90
N HIS A 2 5.20 10.94 1.29
CA HIS A 2 6.33 10.06 1.66
C HIS A 2 7.29 9.79 0.48
N VAL A 3 6.77 9.55 -0.73
CA VAL A 3 7.58 9.22 -1.91
C VAL A 3 8.48 10.38 -2.32
N GLU A 4 7.94 11.59 -2.31
CA GLU A 4 8.60 12.84 -2.68
C GLU A 4 9.69 13.20 -1.67
N SER A 5 9.44 12.97 -0.38
CA SER A 5 10.45 13.13 0.67
C SER A 5 11.61 12.15 0.48
N GLU A 6 11.32 10.87 0.19
CA GLU A 6 12.37 9.86 -0.04
C GLU A 6 13.16 10.12 -1.33
N LEU A 7 12.52 10.60 -2.39
CA LEU A 7 13.21 11.04 -3.61
C LEU A 7 14.09 12.25 -3.38
N ALA A 8 13.61 13.24 -2.62
CA ALA A 8 14.40 14.41 -2.28
C ALA A 8 15.63 14.04 -1.44
N ASN A 9 15.52 13.07 -0.53
CA ASN A 9 16.64 12.57 0.28
C ASN A 9 17.77 11.96 -0.58
N ILE A 10 17.47 11.46 -1.77
CA ILE A 10 18.47 10.96 -2.72
C ILE A 10 18.83 11.97 -3.83
N GLY A 11 18.40 13.23 -3.70
CA GLY A 11 18.67 14.30 -4.67
C GLY A 11 17.87 14.20 -5.97
N CYS A 12 16.80 13.38 -5.99
CA CYS A 12 15.93 13.21 -7.15
C CYS A 12 14.66 14.08 -7.02
N ARG A 13 14.04 14.38 -8.17
CA ARG A 13 12.71 15.00 -8.24
C ARG A 13 11.77 14.09 -9.03
N LEU A 14 10.52 14.02 -8.55
CA LEU A 14 9.47 13.26 -9.22
C LEU A 14 9.00 14.04 -10.47
N ASN A 15 8.89 13.37 -11.62
CA ASN A 15 8.24 13.93 -12.79
C ASN A 15 6.77 13.53 -12.80
N ILE A 16 5.90 14.43 -12.34
CA ILE A 16 4.47 14.15 -12.18
C ILE A 16 3.73 14.49 -13.47
N ALA A 17 3.26 13.46 -14.18
CA ALA A 17 2.45 13.65 -15.39
C ALA A 17 0.97 13.92 -15.07
N LEU A 18 0.45 13.28 -14.01
CA LEU A 18 -0.96 13.34 -13.60
C LEU A 18 -1.07 13.21 -12.08
N GLU A 19 -1.99 13.97 -11.48
CA GLU A 19 -2.41 13.82 -10.08
C GLU A 19 -3.83 13.25 -10.06
N ILE A 20 -3.99 12.05 -9.50
CA ILE A 20 -5.24 11.28 -9.54
C ILE A 20 -5.55 10.72 -8.16
N ASP A 21 -6.74 11.04 -7.65
CA ASP A 21 -7.21 10.61 -6.33
C ASP A 21 -8.12 9.38 -6.45
N GLY A 22 -7.51 8.19 -6.53
CA GLY A 22 -8.25 6.93 -6.45
C GLY A 22 -7.47 5.75 -7.02
N VAL A 23 -7.32 4.68 -6.24
CA VAL A 23 -6.56 3.49 -6.66
C VAL A 23 -7.12 2.88 -7.95
N SER A 24 -8.45 2.77 -8.07
CA SER A 24 -9.07 2.21 -9.28
C SER A 24 -8.77 3.07 -10.52
N ALA A 25 -8.95 4.40 -10.41
CA ALA A 25 -8.68 5.31 -11.51
C ALA A 25 -7.21 5.30 -11.93
N ILE A 26 -6.28 5.19 -10.96
CA ILE A 26 -4.85 5.04 -11.25
C ILE A 26 -4.59 3.73 -12.01
N LEU A 27 -5.19 2.62 -11.60
CA LEU A 27 -5.01 1.33 -12.27
C LEU A 27 -5.60 1.32 -13.69
N ASP A 28 -6.75 1.96 -13.90
CA ASP A 28 -7.35 2.10 -15.23
C ASP A 28 -6.42 2.90 -16.16
N LEU A 29 -5.85 4.01 -15.69
CA LEU A 29 -4.88 4.79 -16.46
C LEU A 29 -3.60 4.01 -16.78
N VAL A 30 -3.09 3.21 -15.84
CA VAL A 30 -1.94 2.34 -16.08
C VAL A 30 -2.28 1.26 -17.11
N ALA A 31 -3.47 0.65 -17.03
CA ALA A 31 -3.94 -0.34 -17.99
C ALA A 31 -4.12 0.26 -19.40
N ASP A 32 -4.53 1.51 -19.49
CA ASP A 32 -4.66 2.28 -20.72
C ASP A 32 -3.31 2.83 -21.25
N GLY A 33 -2.20 2.57 -20.56
CA GLY A 33 -0.85 2.91 -21.02
C GLY A 33 -0.36 4.31 -20.67
N ALA A 34 -1.01 5.01 -19.73
CA ALA A 34 -0.59 6.36 -19.30
C ALA A 34 0.76 6.39 -18.56
N GLY A 35 1.27 5.24 -18.09
CA GLY A 35 2.58 5.12 -17.46
C GLY A 35 2.65 4.09 -16.34
N SER A 36 3.45 4.37 -15.31
CA SER A 36 3.60 3.56 -14.11
C SER A 36 3.08 4.28 -12.88
N ALA A 37 2.63 3.53 -11.87
CA ALA A 37 2.15 4.07 -10.62
C ALA A 37 2.92 3.50 -9.42
N VAL A 38 3.12 4.33 -8.39
CA VAL A 38 3.65 3.89 -7.09
C VAL A 38 2.47 3.65 -6.14
N LEU A 39 2.19 2.37 -5.85
CA LEU A 39 1.06 1.96 -5.02
C LEU A 39 1.47 0.87 -4.02
N SER A 40 0.65 0.66 -2.99
CA SER A 40 0.80 -0.54 -2.14
C SER A 40 0.55 -1.80 -2.98
N ARG A 41 1.26 -2.90 -2.67
CA ARG A 41 1.05 -4.20 -3.35
C ARG A 41 -0.42 -4.65 -3.32
N ASN A 42 -1.14 -4.28 -2.26
CA ASN A 42 -2.55 -4.61 -2.09
C ASN A 42 -3.43 -4.05 -3.22
N ALA A 43 -3.10 -2.87 -3.75
CA ALA A 43 -3.87 -2.23 -4.82
C ALA A 43 -4.03 -3.14 -6.05
N VAL A 44 -2.95 -3.81 -6.45
CA VAL A 44 -2.97 -4.74 -7.58
C VAL A 44 -3.61 -6.06 -7.19
N SER A 45 -3.29 -6.62 -6.01
CA SER A 45 -3.85 -7.92 -5.61
C SER A 45 -5.35 -7.91 -5.37
N SER A 46 -5.93 -6.77 -5.00
CA SER A 46 -7.38 -6.60 -4.84
C SER A 46 -8.08 -6.06 -6.09
N SER A 47 -7.36 -5.85 -7.20
CA SER A 47 -7.95 -5.36 -8.45
C SER A 47 -8.76 -6.43 -9.18
N ILE A 48 -9.60 -6.01 -10.13
CA ILE A 48 -10.45 -6.92 -10.93
C ILE A 48 -9.61 -7.85 -11.80
N ARG A 49 -8.47 -7.37 -12.33
CA ARG A 49 -7.57 -8.13 -13.20
C ARG A 49 -6.11 -7.95 -12.80
N PRO A 50 -5.63 -8.57 -11.70
CA PRO A 50 -4.27 -8.39 -11.22
C PRO A 50 -3.20 -8.80 -12.24
N SER A 51 -3.50 -9.78 -13.09
CA SER A 51 -2.62 -10.26 -14.16
C SER A 51 -2.39 -9.25 -15.29
N ALA A 52 -3.18 -8.17 -15.36
CA ALA A 52 -2.96 -7.08 -16.32
C ALA A 52 -1.78 -6.18 -15.92
N PHE A 53 -1.25 -6.34 -14.69
CA PHE A 53 -0.22 -5.46 -14.15
C PHE A 53 1.05 -6.24 -13.84
N SER A 54 2.20 -5.63 -14.15
CA SER A 54 3.50 -6.05 -13.63
C SER A 54 3.82 -5.25 -12.38
N VAL A 55 4.22 -5.93 -11.31
CA VAL A 55 4.55 -5.30 -10.02
C VAL A 55 6.03 -5.43 -9.73
N ARG A 56 6.68 -4.32 -9.42
CA ARG A 56 8.09 -4.27 -8.97
C ARG A 56 8.16 -3.59 -7.61
N THR A 57 8.84 -4.22 -6.66
CA THR A 57 9.11 -3.62 -5.35
C THR A 57 10.22 -2.58 -5.45
N ILE A 58 10.04 -1.43 -4.81
CA ILE A 58 11.09 -0.42 -4.64
C ILE A 58 11.99 -0.87 -3.48
N THR A 59 13.27 -1.11 -3.77
CA THR A 59 14.24 -1.69 -2.81
C THR A 59 15.19 -0.67 -2.21
N ALA A 60 15.40 0.49 -2.85
CA ALA A 60 16.30 1.54 -2.38
C ALA A 60 15.83 2.92 -2.86
N PRO A 61 15.41 3.84 -1.96
CA PRO A 61 15.11 3.58 -0.55
C PRO A 61 13.86 2.69 -0.39
N VAL A 62 13.83 1.86 0.66
CA VAL A 62 12.63 1.06 0.97
C VAL A 62 11.55 1.97 1.52
N LEU A 63 10.42 2.05 0.83
CA LEU A 63 9.25 2.80 1.29
C LEU A 63 8.46 1.96 2.31
N ARG A 64 8.27 2.49 3.52
CA ARG A 64 7.52 1.80 4.59
C ARG A 64 6.38 2.67 5.09
N THR A 65 5.15 2.20 4.88
CA THR A 65 3.96 2.85 5.44
C THR A 65 3.58 2.23 6.77
N LYS A 66 3.39 3.06 7.79
CA LYS A 66 2.87 2.63 9.10
C LYS A 66 1.35 2.74 9.10
N VAL A 67 0.67 1.63 9.41
CA VAL A 67 -0.76 1.62 9.70
C VAL A 67 -0.93 1.57 11.22
N SER A 68 -1.79 2.45 11.76
CA SER A 68 -2.06 2.52 13.20
C SER A 68 -3.57 2.45 13.44
N MET A 69 -3.96 1.84 14.55
CA MET A 69 -5.33 1.86 15.04
C MET A 69 -5.46 2.95 16.11
N ALA A 70 -6.37 3.90 15.90
CA ALA A 70 -6.60 5.00 16.82
C ALA A 70 -7.93 4.82 17.55
N THR A 71 -7.92 5.06 18.86
CA THR A 71 -9.12 5.08 19.71
C THR A 71 -9.16 6.37 20.52
N SER A 72 -10.35 6.78 20.96
CA SER A 72 -10.47 7.94 21.84
C SER A 72 -9.87 7.63 23.22
N SER A 73 -9.05 8.53 23.76
CA SER A 73 -8.57 8.45 25.15
C SER A 73 -9.64 8.88 26.16
N LEU A 74 -10.68 9.59 25.72
CA LEU A 74 -11.75 10.12 26.56
C LEU A 74 -12.92 9.15 26.72
N ARG A 75 -12.98 8.09 25.90
CA ARG A 75 -14.07 7.12 25.88
C ARG A 75 -13.50 5.73 26.07
N PRO A 76 -13.74 5.09 27.23
CA PRO A 76 -13.36 3.70 27.43
C PRO A 76 -13.91 2.82 26.30
N ALA A 77 -13.07 1.94 25.75
CA ALA A 77 -13.48 1.03 24.69
C ALA A 77 -14.53 0.04 25.19
N THR A 78 -15.64 -0.10 24.49
CA THR A 78 -16.66 -1.12 24.82
C THR A 78 -16.11 -2.53 24.58
N LEU A 79 -16.74 -3.56 25.18
CA LEU A 79 -16.33 -4.96 24.96
C LEU A 79 -16.37 -5.35 23.47
N THR A 80 -17.35 -4.84 22.71
CA THR A 80 -17.42 -5.05 21.25
C THR A 80 -16.24 -4.39 20.54
N GLN A 81 -15.86 -3.18 20.93
CA GLN A 81 -14.68 -2.52 20.36
C GLN A 81 -13.40 -3.29 20.69
N GLN A 82 -13.18 -3.68 21.94
CA GLN A 82 -12.02 -4.47 22.36
C GLN A 82 -11.91 -5.78 21.58
N THR A 83 -13.01 -6.53 21.46
CA THR A 83 -13.05 -7.77 20.68
C THR A 83 -12.76 -7.52 19.21
N THR A 84 -13.31 -6.46 18.63
CA THR A 84 -13.06 -6.08 17.23
C THR A 84 -11.61 -5.67 17.00
N MET A 85 -11.00 -4.92 17.92
CA MET A 85 -9.58 -4.54 17.83
C MET A 85 -8.68 -5.78 17.88
N ALA A 86 -8.95 -6.72 18.78
CA ALA A 86 -8.22 -7.99 18.85
C ALA A 86 -8.36 -8.80 17.55
N LEU A 87 -9.57 -8.86 16.98
CA LEU A 87 -9.84 -9.49 15.70
C LEU A 87 -9.05 -8.84 14.56
N LEU A 88 -9.08 -7.50 14.47
CA LEU A 88 -8.35 -6.75 13.45
C LEU A 88 -6.84 -6.92 13.59
N HIS A 89 -6.29 -6.92 14.80
CA HIS A 89 -4.87 -7.19 15.04
C HIS A 89 -4.47 -8.57 14.51
N ARG A 90 -5.25 -9.61 14.83
CA ARG A 90 -4.98 -10.97 14.36
C ARG A 90 -5.05 -11.08 12.84
N ILE A 91 -6.12 -10.56 12.22
CA ILE A 91 -6.29 -10.60 10.77
C ILE A 91 -5.15 -9.84 10.08
N THR A 92 -4.79 -8.66 10.59
CA THR A 92 -3.72 -7.85 9.99
C THR A 92 -2.38 -8.57 10.05
N GLN A 93 -2.04 -9.22 11.18
CA GLN A 93 -0.82 -10.02 11.29
C GLN A 93 -0.80 -11.19 10.29
N GLN A 94 -1.94 -11.87 10.11
CA GLN A 94 -2.06 -12.97 9.15
C GLN A 94 -1.89 -12.47 7.70
N THR A 95 -2.57 -11.39 7.34
CA THR A 95 -2.54 -10.84 5.98
C THR A 95 -1.17 -10.25 5.62
N VAL A 96 -0.52 -9.52 6.54
CA VAL A 96 0.81 -8.94 6.30
C VAL A 96 1.87 -10.04 6.20
N SER A 97 1.80 -11.09 7.03
CA SER A 97 2.74 -12.22 7.00
C SER A 97 2.56 -13.07 5.74
N SER A 98 1.31 -13.37 5.36
CA SER A 98 1.01 -14.16 4.16
C SER A 98 1.30 -13.42 2.85
N GLY A 99 1.26 -12.09 2.86
CA GLY A 99 1.55 -11.25 1.70
C GLY A 99 3.03 -10.97 1.45
N TYR A 100 3.91 -11.21 2.44
CA TYR A 100 5.37 -11.02 2.33
C TYR A 100 6.12 -12.33 2.02
N VAL A 101 5.58 -13.48 2.44
CA VAL A 101 6.17 -14.80 2.16
C VAL A 101 5.60 -15.36 0.86
N SER A 102 5.96 -14.80 -0.30
CA SER A 102 6.01 -15.52 -1.60
C SER A 102 6.45 -14.63 -2.77
N ARG A 103 7.51 -15.09 -3.44
CA ARG A 103 8.12 -14.66 -4.73
C ARG A 103 9.26 -13.63 -4.68
N SER A 104 10.26 -13.88 -3.83
CA SER A 104 11.67 -13.61 -4.18
C SER A 104 12.31 -14.89 -4.73
N ALA A 105 11.76 -15.42 -5.81
CA ALA A 105 12.38 -16.48 -6.61
C ALA A 105 11.79 -16.39 -8.03
N ALA A 106 12.68 -16.37 -9.02
CA ALA A 106 12.45 -16.32 -10.47
C ALA A 106 12.13 -14.94 -11.09
N ALA A 107 13.20 -14.18 -11.42
CA ALA A 107 13.66 -13.95 -12.79
C ALA A 107 14.99 -13.19 -12.76
#